data_AF-A0A964Y657-F1
#
_entry.id   AF-A0A964Y657-F1
#
_cell.length_a   1.000
_cell.length_b   1.000
_cell.length_c   1.000
_cell.angle_alpha   90.00
_cell.angle_beta   90.00
_cell.angle_gamma   90.00
#
_symmetry.space_group_name_H-M   'P 1'
#
loop_
_entity.id
_entity.type
_entity.pdbx_description
1 polymer ?
#
loop_
_entity_poly.entity_id
_entity_poly.type
_entity_poly.pdbx_seq_one_letter_code
_entity_poly.pdbx_strand_id
1 'polypeptide(L)'
;DTFGFPLDLTRTICEERGISVDEKGFETHMEKQREESRKHWKGTGDQVLAAEWYQLSDQLKKAGKLPEFVGYEHLEATGETLAVIPSQAEDGSLLTLAVFSKTPFYGESGGQTGDRGRVRSEKGDFEGEVLDVQRPVPELIVAHLKPKRGILKVGDRVVQTVESDTRALTARNHTATHMLQWALRSVLGNHVKQAGSLVTPELLRFDFSHRIRGFLSHLLWGASIFEKRGDHQNDRLSKCLLSLRFDGLF
;
A
#
# COMPACT_ATOMS: atom_id res chain seq x y z
N ASP A 1 10.59 -12.25 5.89
CA ASP A 1 10.23 -13.38 5.01
C ASP A 1 9.89 -14.71 5.65
N THR A 2 10.80 -15.39 6.37
CA THR A 2 10.57 -16.77 6.87
C THR A 2 9.26 -16.96 7.64
N PHE A 3 8.84 -15.95 8.39
CA PHE A 3 7.61 -15.99 9.18
C PHE A 3 6.46 -15.16 8.59
N GLY A 4 6.66 -14.50 7.45
CA GLY A 4 5.67 -13.60 6.84
C GLY A 4 5.22 -12.47 7.75
N PHE A 5 6.07 -12.09 8.71
CA PHE A 5 5.73 -11.06 9.69
C PHE A 5 5.98 -9.67 9.07
N PRO A 6 5.00 -8.76 9.06
CA PRO A 6 5.12 -7.46 8.42
C PRO A 6 5.98 -6.52 9.23
N LEU A 7 6.65 -5.59 8.53
CA LEU A 7 7.45 -4.56 9.20
C LEU A 7 6.59 -3.72 10.15
N ASP A 8 5.37 -3.35 9.76
CA ASP A 8 4.51 -2.46 10.55
C ASP A 8 4.07 -3.08 11.89
N LEU A 9 3.74 -4.38 11.89
CA LEU A 9 3.43 -5.10 13.13
C LEU A 9 4.69 -5.34 13.97
N THR A 10 5.83 -5.59 13.32
CA THR A 10 7.12 -5.67 14.01
C THR A 10 7.41 -4.35 14.72
N ARG A 11 7.21 -3.21 14.04
CA ARG A 11 7.37 -1.87 14.59
C ARG A 11 6.48 -1.67 15.80
N THR A 12 5.17 -1.91 15.67
CA THR A 12 4.20 -1.73 16.77
C THR A 12 4.59 -2.55 18.01
N ILE A 13 4.93 -3.84 17.82
CA ILE A 13 5.33 -4.72 18.93
C ILE A 13 6.67 -4.30 19.55
N CYS A 14 7.60 -3.81 18.72
CA CYS A 14 8.89 -3.31 19.17
C CYS A 14 8.75 -2.00 19.95
N GLU A 15 7.91 -1.07 19.50
CA GLU A 15 7.58 0.19 20.17
C GLU A 15 6.98 -0.03 21.56
N GLU A 16 6.01 -0.95 21.69
CA GLU A 16 5.43 -1.35 23.00
C GLU A 16 6.49 -1.87 23.98
N ARG A 17 7.63 -2.35 23.47
CA ARG A 17 8.75 -2.90 24.25
C ARG A 17 9.96 -1.97 24.32
N GLY A 18 9.87 -0.74 23.78
CA GLY A 18 10.97 0.22 23.74
C GLY A 18 12.16 -0.22 22.85
N ILE A 19 11.91 -1.07 21.86
CA ILE A 19 12.90 -1.57 20.91
C ILE A 19 12.70 -0.84 19.58
N SER A 20 13.78 -0.35 18.95
CA SER A 20 13.71 0.24 17.61
C SER A 20 13.92 -0.81 16.51
N VAL A 21 13.28 -0.62 15.36
CA VAL A 21 13.40 -1.50 14.20
C VAL A 21 14.30 -0.84 13.14
N ASP A 22 15.22 -1.61 12.54
CA ASP A 22 16.03 -1.13 11.40
C ASP A 22 15.24 -1.19 10.08
N GLU A 23 14.45 -0.15 9.86
CA GLU A 23 13.59 -0.03 8.68
C GLU A 23 14.38 0.14 7.39
N LYS A 24 15.49 0.90 7.44
CA LYS A 24 16.35 1.12 6.27
C LYS A 24 17.00 -0.18 5.83
N GLY A 25 17.47 -0.99 6.78
CA GLY A 25 17.98 -2.33 6.52
C GLY A 25 16.90 -3.22 5.90
N PHE A 26 15.71 -3.26 6.49
CA PHE A 26 14.59 -4.05 5.97
C PHE A 26 14.23 -3.66 4.52
N GLU A 27 14.07 -2.37 4.24
CA GLU A 27 13.69 -1.89 2.91
C GLU A 27 14.78 -2.17 1.87
N THR A 28 16.06 -2.05 2.25
CA THR A 28 17.19 -2.43 1.39
C THR A 28 17.17 -3.91 1.03
N HIS A 29 16.85 -4.79 1.98
CA HIS A 29 16.80 -6.23 1.74
C HIS A 29 15.56 -6.66 0.95
N MET A 30 14.41 -6.03 1.20
CA MET A 30 13.20 -6.21 0.40
C MET A 30 13.41 -5.77 -1.04
N GLU A 31 14.17 -4.70 -1.28
CA GLU A 31 14.45 -4.23 -2.63
C GLU A 31 15.31 -5.21 -3.43
N LYS A 32 16.37 -5.76 -2.82
CA LYS A 32 17.18 -6.80 -3.45
C LYS A 32 16.32 -8.00 -3.91
N GLN A 33 15.37 -8.40 -3.07
CA GLN A 33 14.47 -9.50 -3.38
C GLN A 33 13.47 -9.15 -4.51
N ARG A 34 13.01 -7.91 -4.57
CA ARG A 34 12.16 -7.41 -5.66
C ARG A 34 12.93 -7.29 -6.96
N GLU A 35 14.16 -6.79 -6.94
CA GLU A 35 15.05 -6.73 -8.11
C GLU A 35 15.29 -8.13 -8.70
N GLU A 36 15.51 -9.13 -7.85
CA GLU A 36 15.62 -10.54 -8.27
C GLU A 36 14.32 -11.05 -8.90
N SER A 37 13.17 -10.69 -8.34
CA SER A 37 11.85 -11.05 -8.87
C SER A 37 11.53 -10.35 -10.21
N ARG A 38 11.99 -9.10 -10.38
CA ARG A 38 11.81 -8.29 -11.60
C ARG A 38 12.64 -8.80 -12.78
N LYS A 39 13.79 -9.43 -12.54
CA LYS A 39 14.55 -10.13 -13.61
C LYS A 39 13.72 -11.21 -14.33
N HIS A 40 12.63 -11.67 -13.70
CA HIS A 40 11.71 -12.66 -14.25
C HIS A 40 10.40 -12.08 -14.82
N TRP A 41 10.16 -10.76 -14.77
CA TRP A 41 8.90 -10.15 -15.24
C TRP A 41 9.02 -9.64 -16.69
N LYS A 42 8.34 -10.30 -17.65
CA LYS A 42 8.26 -9.90 -19.07
C LYS A 42 6.85 -9.39 -19.44
N GLY A 43 6.74 -8.16 -19.92
CA GLY A 43 5.73 -7.73 -20.92
C GLY A 43 4.78 -6.57 -20.61
N THR A 44 4.66 -5.68 -21.61
CA THR A 44 3.58 -4.72 -22.01
C THR A 44 3.29 -3.48 -21.17
N GLY A 45 3.17 -2.32 -21.84
CA GLY A 45 2.51 -1.06 -21.41
C GLY A 45 3.10 -0.36 -20.18
N ASP A 46 3.00 -1.03 -19.03
CA ASP A 46 3.54 -0.66 -17.73
C ASP A 46 5.06 -0.40 -17.77
N GLN A 47 5.77 -0.94 -18.75
CA GLN A 47 7.21 -0.74 -18.91
C GLN A 47 7.60 0.73 -19.19
N VAL A 48 6.77 1.48 -19.93
CA VAL A 48 7.08 2.87 -20.28
C VAL A 48 6.88 3.78 -19.07
N LEU A 49 5.72 3.64 -18.40
CA LEU A 49 5.44 4.37 -17.15
C LEU A 49 6.42 3.99 -16.04
N ALA A 50 6.76 2.70 -15.91
CA ALA A 50 7.77 2.26 -14.95
C ALA A 50 9.13 2.91 -15.21
N ALA A 51 9.58 2.98 -16.47
CA ALA A 51 10.85 3.62 -16.83
C ALA A 51 10.87 5.11 -16.48
N GLU A 52 9.77 5.84 -16.70
CA GLU A 52 9.64 7.26 -16.32
C GLU A 52 9.73 7.45 -14.80
N TRP A 53 9.09 6.58 -14.02
CA TRP A 53 9.18 6.61 -12.55
C TRP A 53 10.59 6.33 -12.03
N TYR A 54 11.31 5.36 -12.61
CA TYR A 54 12.72 5.12 -12.25
C TYR A 54 13.61 6.30 -12.62
N GLN A 55 13.40 6.92 -13.78
CA GLN A 55 14.16 8.11 -14.16
C GLN A 55 13.91 9.28 -13.20
N LEU A 56 12.66 9.52 -12.81
CA LEU A 56 12.32 10.54 -11.82
C LEU A 56 12.97 10.24 -10.46
N SER A 57 12.88 8.99 -10.00
CA SER A 57 13.53 8.52 -8.76
C SER A 57 15.03 8.79 -8.79
N ASP A 58 15.73 8.40 -9.87
CA ASP A 58 17.16 8.63 -10.04
C ASP A 58 17.54 10.11 -10.04
N GLN A 59 16.73 10.96 -10.68
CA GLN A 59 16.94 12.42 -10.68
C GLN A 59 16.82 13.01 -9.26
N LEU A 60 15.76 12.64 -8.53
CA LEU A 60 15.54 13.10 -7.16
C LEU A 60 16.62 12.56 -6.21
N LYS A 61 17.04 11.31 -6.40
CA LYS A 61 18.11 10.67 -5.64
C LYS A 61 19.45 11.39 -5.83
N LYS A 62 19.83 11.71 -7.08
CA LYS A 62 21.04 12.48 -7.39
C LYS A 62 21.00 13.90 -6.81
N ALA A 63 19.81 14.49 -6.73
CA ALA A 63 19.60 15.80 -6.11
C ALA A 63 19.51 15.76 -4.57
N GLY A 64 19.53 14.58 -3.95
CA GLY A 64 19.35 14.43 -2.49
C GLY A 64 17.95 14.80 -2.00
N LYS A 65 16.94 14.71 -2.88
CA LYS A 65 15.55 15.12 -2.63
C LYS A 65 14.58 13.94 -2.67
N LEU A 66 14.93 12.80 -2.09
CA LEU A 66 13.97 11.69 -2.01
C LEU A 66 12.82 12.03 -1.04
N PRO A 67 11.57 11.64 -1.34
CA PRO A 67 10.45 11.79 -0.42
C PRO A 67 10.69 11.14 0.94
N GLU A 68 10.39 11.87 2.00
CA GLU A 68 10.35 11.38 3.37
C GLU A 68 8.90 11.06 3.77
N PHE A 69 8.62 9.80 4.10
CA PHE A 69 7.33 9.40 4.66
C PHE A 69 7.30 9.65 6.18
N VAL A 70 6.31 10.41 6.64
CA VAL A 70 6.11 10.73 8.06
C VAL A 70 4.73 10.29 8.59
N GLY A 71 4.00 9.52 7.78
CA GLY A 71 2.60 9.17 8.02
C GLY A 71 2.35 8.18 9.14
N TYR A 72 3.38 7.59 9.74
CA TYR A 72 3.25 6.72 10.90
C TYR A 72 2.86 7.51 12.16
N GLU A 73 3.46 8.68 12.34
CA GLU A 73 3.27 9.52 13.54
C GLU A 73 2.38 10.73 13.27
N HIS A 74 2.27 11.15 12.00
CA HIS A 74 1.62 12.41 11.63
C HIS A 74 0.59 12.19 10.52
N LEU A 75 -0.62 12.69 10.74
CA LEU A 75 -1.66 12.77 9.70
C LEU A 75 -1.62 14.12 8.95
N GLU A 76 -0.80 15.05 9.40
CA GLU A 76 -0.58 16.33 8.75
C GLU A 76 0.92 16.62 8.66
N ALA A 77 1.39 17.08 7.49
CA ALA A 77 2.76 17.53 7.35
C ALA A 77 2.90 18.58 6.23
N THR A 78 3.91 19.43 6.37
CA THR A 78 4.30 20.37 5.32
C THR A 78 5.46 19.81 4.51
N GLY A 79 5.37 19.90 3.18
CA GLY A 79 6.41 19.45 2.25
C GLY A 79 6.54 20.39 1.05
N GLU A 80 7.70 20.33 0.40
CA GLU A 80 7.93 21.00 -0.90
C GLU A 80 7.50 20.07 -2.03
N THR A 81 6.87 20.62 -3.07
CA THR A 81 6.50 19.87 -4.27
C THR A 81 7.73 19.62 -5.13
N LEU A 82 8.14 18.35 -5.25
CA LEU A 82 9.32 17.93 -5.99
C LEU A 82 9.06 17.70 -7.48
N ALA A 83 7.90 17.15 -7.80
CA ALA A 83 7.48 16.84 -9.16
C ALA A 83 5.98 17.03 -9.31
N VAL A 84 5.57 17.47 -10.50
CA VAL A 84 4.17 17.61 -10.91
C VAL A 84 4.03 17.06 -12.32
N ILE A 85 3.18 16.06 -12.51
CA ILE A 85 2.93 15.41 -13.79
C ILE A 85 1.43 15.49 -14.09
N PRO A 86 1.01 16.16 -15.18
CA PRO A 86 -0.38 16.16 -15.61
C PRO A 86 -0.85 14.73 -15.94
N SER A 87 -2.05 14.37 -15.51
CA SER A 87 -2.66 13.08 -15.80
C SER A 87 -4.17 13.23 -15.98
N GLN A 88 -4.84 12.15 -16.34
CA GLN A 88 -6.30 12.09 -16.45
C GLN A 88 -6.81 10.83 -15.75
N ALA A 89 -7.95 10.96 -15.07
CA ALA A 89 -8.70 9.82 -14.59
C ALA A 89 -9.38 9.07 -15.75
N GLU A 90 -9.86 7.85 -15.49
CA GLU A 90 -10.59 7.05 -16.48
C GLU A 90 -11.86 7.74 -16.99
N ASP A 91 -12.49 8.58 -16.16
CA ASP A 91 -13.65 9.39 -16.53
C ASP A 91 -13.29 10.66 -17.33
N GLY A 92 -12.01 10.84 -17.68
CA GLY A 92 -11.48 12.00 -18.40
C GLY A 92 -11.26 13.24 -17.54
N SER A 93 -11.52 13.19 -16.24
CA SER A 93 -11.26 14.31 -15.35
C SER A 93 -9.76 14.57 -15.19
N LEU A 94 -9.37 15.85 -15.14
CA LEU A 94 -7.98 16.25 -14.99
C LEU A 94 -7.45 15.86 -13.61
N LEU A 95 -6.33 15.14 -13.61
CA LEU A 95 -5.57 14.80 -12.43
C LEU A 95 -4.18 15.43 -12.48
N THR A 96 -3.58 15.55 -11.31
CA THR A 96 -2.20 16.02 -11.13
C THR A 96 -1.49 15.02 -10.24
N LEU A 97 -0.51 14.33 -10.78
CA LEU A 97 0.36 13.44 -10.00
C LEU A 97 1.44 14.31 -9.37
N ALA A 98 1.60 14.23 -8.05
CA ALA A 98 2.54 15.04 -7.32
C ALA A 98 3.44 14.18 -6.42
N VAL A 99 4.72 14.56 -6.35
CA VAL A 99 5.69 14.00 -5.40
C VAL A 99 6.09 15.12 -4.45
N PHE A 100 6.08 14.84 -3.15
CA PHE A 100 6.44 15.81 -2.11
C PHE A 100 7.72 15.39 -1.38
N SER A 101 8.50 16.37 -0.91
CA SER A 101 9.73 16.10 -0.16
C SER A 101 9.49 15.44 1.18
N LYS A 102 8.33 15.73 1.79
CA LYS A 102 7.84 15.14 3.03
C LYS A 102 6.36 14.90 2.88
N THR A 103 5.86 13.72 3.23
CA THR A 103 4.44 13.39 3.07
C THR A 103 3.91 12.52 4.20
N PRO A 104 2.71 12.82 4.74
CA PRO A 104 2.03 11.95 5.69
C PRO A 104 1.22 10.86 4.98
N PHE A 105 1.09 10.90 3.65
CA PHE A 105 0.29 9.95 2.89
C PHE A 105 1.04 8.64 2.65
N TYR A 106 0.42 7.54 3.04
CA TYR A 106 0.86 6.18 2.77
C TYR A 106 0.57 5.86 1.31
N GLY A 107 1.62 5.51 0.56
CA GLY A 107 1.49 5.00 -0.79
C GLY A 107 1.15 3.51 -0.80
N GLU A 108 0.23 3.11 -1.67
CA GLU A 108 -0.24 1.74 -1.80
C GLU A 108 0.91 0.73 -1.76
N SER A 109 0.84 -0.21 -0.82
CA SER A 109 1.85 -1.25 -0.66
C SER A 109 1.34 -2.44 0.14
N GLY A 110 1.86 -3.63 -0.16
CA GLY A 110 1.54 -4.84 0.62
C GLY A 110 0.07 -5.26 0.59
N GLY A 111 -0.70 -4.80 -0.40
CA GLY A 111 -2.15 -5.00 -0.50
C GLY A 111 -2.98 -3.94 0.21
N GLN A 112 -2.35 -3.03 0.96
CA GLN A 112 -3.03 -1.89 1.57
C GLN A 112 -3.15 -0.73 0.58
N THR A 113 -4.38 -0.24 0.41
CA THR A 113 -4.67 0.91 -0.45
C THR A 113 -4.00 2.18 0.05
N GLY A 114 -3.63 3.04 -0.90
CA GLY A 114 -3.12 4.37 -0.60
C GLY A 114 -4.14 5.25 0.15
N ASP A 115 -3.62 6.29 0.79
CA ASP A 115 -4.48 7.21 1.53
C ASP A 115 -5.28 8.17 0.66
N ARG A 116 -6.24 8.82 1.32
CA ARG A 116 -6.98 9.97 0.83
C ARG A 116 -6.80 11.16 1.74
N GLY A 117 -7.14 12.33 1.22
CA GLY A 117 -7.07 13.56 1.99
C GLY A 117 -7.01 14.81 1.12
N ARG A 118 -6.27 15.82 1.58
CA ARG A 118 -6.20 17.14 0.93
C ARG A 118 -4.80 17.70 0.93
N VAL A 119 -4.51 18.51 -0.07
CA VAL A 119 -3.27 19.29 -0.20
C VAL A 119 -3.63 20.75 -0.41
N ARG A 120 -2.99 21.65 0.33
CA ARG A 120 -3.16 23.10 0.19
C ARG A 120 -1.80 23.78 0.15
N SER A 121 -1.61 24.71 -0.78
CA SER A 121 -0.42 25.57 -0.79
C SER A 121 -0.42 26.48 0.43
N GLU A 122 0.74 26.68 1.06
CA GLU A 122 0.91 27.64 2.17
C GLU A 122 0.55 29.08 1.74
N LYS A 123 0.67 29.40 0.44
CA LYS A 123 0.28 30.70 -0.13
C LYS A 123 -1.23 30.84 -0.33
N GLY A 124 -1.99 29.74 -0.22
CA GLY A 124 -3.44 29.69 -0.43
C GLY A 124 -3.88 29.70 -1.91
N ASP A 125 -2.95 29.73 -2.85
CA ASP A 125 -3.20 29.78 -4.29
C ASP A 125 -3.59 28.43 -4.92
N PHE A 126 -3.27 27.31 -4.26
CA PHE A 126 -3.64 25.96 -4.68
C PHE A 126 -4.38 25.17 -3.59
N GLU A 127 -5.38 24.40 -4.00
CA GLU A 127 -6.07 23.38 -3.19
C GLU A 127 -6.44 22.19 -4.07
N GLY A 128 -6.10 20.98 -3.62
CA GLY A 128 -6.37 19.72 -4.30
C GLY A 128 -6.87 18.65 -3.34
N GLU A 129 -7.73 17.77 -3.85
CA GLU A 129 -8.18 16.56 -3.17
C GLU A 129 -7.27 15.40 -3.56
N VAL A 130 -6.76 14.65 -2.59
CA VAL A 130 -5.99 13.42 -2.82
C VAL A 130 -6.98 12.27 -2.94
N LEU A 131 -7.07 11.70 -4.14
CA LEU A 131 -7.98 10.59 -4.43
C LEU A 131 -7.34 9.23 -4.17
N ASP A 132 -6.03 9.16 -4.37
CA ASP A 132 -5.23 7.96 -4.26
C ASP A 132 -3.74 8.33 -4.09
N VAL A 133 -2.96 7.42 -3.52
CA VAL A 133 -1.51 7.58 -3.36
C VAL A 133 -0.82 6.27 -3.70
N GLN A 134 0.05 6.32 -4.70
CA GLN A 134 0.70 5.15 -5.28
C GLN A 134 2.20 5.13 -4.98
N ARG A 135 2.76 3.92 -4.89
CA ARG A 135 4.19 3.69 -4.71
C ARG A 135 4.78 2.97 -5.93
N PRO A 136 4.85 3.63 -7.11
CA PRO A 136 5.19 2.96 -8.37
C PRO A 136 6.61 2.39 -8.38
N VAL A 137 7.52 3.03 -7.65
CA VAL A 137 8.86 2.54 -7.31
C VAL A 137 9.11 2.80 -5.83
N PRO A 138 9.99 2.01 -5.17
CA PRO A 138 10.15 2.05 -3.71
C PRO A 138 10.45 3.44 -3.16
N GLU A 139 11.26 4.22 -3.85
CA GLU A 139 11.68 5.54 -3.38
C GLU A 139 10.65 6.65 -3.66
N LEU A 140 9.58 6.40 -4.42
CA LEU A 140 8.60 7.42 -4.77
C LEU A 140 7.25 7.16 -4.12
N ILE A 141 6.67 8.22 -3.54
CA ILE A 141 5.29 8.27 -3.09
C ILE A 141 4.59 9.33 -3.95
N VAL A 142 3.61 8.90 -4.73
CA VAL A 142 2.97 9.73 -5.76
C VAL A 142 1.51 9.94 -5.37
N ALA A 143 1.14 11.18 -5.06
CA ALA A 143 -0.23 11.54 -4.76
C ALA A 143 -1.00 11.89 -6.05
N HIS A 144 -2.17 11.29 -6.23
CA HIS A 144 -3.07 11.55 -7.34
C HIS A 144 -4.06 12.62 -6.90
N LEU A 145 -3.82 13.85 -7.34
CA LEU A 145 -4.59 15.01 -6.94
C LEU A 145 -5.67 15.34 -7.97
N LYS A 146 -6.87 15.63 -7.50
CA LYS A 146 -7.90 16.35 -8.26
C LYS A 146 -7.86 17.83 -7.85
N PRO A 147 -7.34 18.73 -8.69
CA PRO A 147 -7.31 20.16 -8.38
C PRO A 147 -8.73 20.69 -8.13
N LYS A 148 -8.91 21.42 -7.03
CA LYS A 148 -10.15 22.17 -6.73
C LYS A 148 -9.98 23.66 -6.99
N ARG A 149 -8.77 24.18 -6.76
CA ARG A 149 -8.40 25.58 -7.00
C ARG A 149 -6.92 25.67 -7.37
N GLY A 150 -6.61 26.53 -8.34
CA GLY A 150 -5.24 26.87 -8.72
C GLY A 150 -4.49 25.78 -9.46
N ILE A 151 -3.19 25.99 -9.63
CA ILE A 151 -2.26 25.06 -10.28
C ILE A 151 -1.08 24.84 -9.34
N LEU A 152 -0.80 23.58 -9.01
CA LEU A 152 0.37 23.20 -8.23
C LEU A 152 1.63 23.28 -9.08
N LYS A 153 2.70 23.90 -8.56
CA LYS A 153 3.99 23.99 -9.25
C LYS A 153 5.09 23.32 -8.44
N VAL A 154 6.11 22.84 -9.15
CA VAL A 154 7.35 22.38 -8.53
C VAL A 154 7.97 23.53 -7.71
N GLY A 155 8.40 23.23 -6.49
CA GLY A 155 8.92 24.18 -5.52
C GLY A 155 7.87 24.80 -4.60
N ASP A 156 6.57 24.61 -4.84
CA ASP A 156 5.55 25.10 -3.91
C ASP A 156 5.57 24.31 -2.61
N ARG A 157 5.53 25.01 -1.48
CA ARG A 157 5.32 24.42 -0.16
C ARG A 157 3.83 24.22 0.10
N VAL A 158 3.47 23.00 0.49
CA VAL A 158 2.10 22.58 0.70
C VAL A 158 1.92 21.92 2.05
N VAL A 159 0.77 22.18 2.68
CA VAL A 159 0.25 21.46 3.83
C VAL A 159 -0.58 20.29 3.30
N GLN A 160 -0.25 19.09 3.76
CA GLN A 160 -0.90 17.84 3.41
C GLN A 160 -1.64 17.32 4.64
N THR A 161 -2.92 17.00 4.49
CA THR A 161 -3.77 16.47 5.58
C THR A 161 -4.43 15.17 5.13
N VAL A 162 -4.12 14.07 5.81
CA VAL A 162 -4.71 12.73 5.60
C VAL A 162 -6.11 12.69 6.20
N GLU A 163 -7.01 11.97 5.55
CA GLU A 163 -8.32 11.64 6.11
C GLU A 163 -8.17 10.58 7.21
N SER A 164 -8.34 10.99 8.48
CA SER A 164 -8.08 10.15 9.65
C SER A 164 -8.94 8.89 9.70
N ASP A 165 -10.21 9.01 9.30
CA ASP A 165 -11.20 7.95 9.48
C ASP A 165 -10.92 6.80 8.52
N THR A 166 -10.63 7.10 7.25
CA THR A 166 -10.27 6.10 6.24
C THR A 166 -8.92 5.46 6.54
N ARG A 167 -7.94 6.22 7.03
CA ARG A 167 -6.66 5.68 7.52
C ARG A 167 -6.88 4.70 8.68
N ALA A 168 -7.69 5.06 9.66
CA ALA A 168 -7.94 4.23 10.84
C ALA A 168 -8.63 2.91 10.47
N LEU A 169 -9.64 2.96 9.60
CA LEU A 169 -10.32 1.76 9.08
C LEU A 169 -9.35 0.85 8.33
N THR A 170 -8.51 1.43 7.46
CA THR A 170 -7.51 0.67 6.69
C THR A 170 -6.47 0.03 7.63
N ALA A 171 -5.99 0.75 8.65
CA ALA A 171 -5.07 0.22 9.65
C ALA A 171 -5.69 -0.93 10.47
N ARG A 172 -6.98 -0.83 10.84
CA ARG A 172 -7.71 -1.92 11.51
C ARG A 172 -7.77 -3.17 10.63
N ASN A 173 -8.13 -3.01 9.35
CA ASN A 173 -8.18 -4.12 8.39
C ASN A 173 -6.78 -4.71 8.13
N HIS A 174 -5.74 -3.89 8.14
CA HIS A 174 -4.36 -4.34 8.04
C HIS A 174 -3.99 -5.22 9.25
N THR A 175 -4.30 -4.78 10.47
CA THR A 175 -4.09 -5.59 11.68
C THR A 175 -4.89 -6.88 11.64
N ALA A 176 -6.14 -6.84 11.17
CA ALA A 176 -6.97 -8.04 11.02
C ALA A 176 -6.38 -9.04 10.02
N THR A 177 -5.71 -8.55 8.96
CA THR A 177 -4.96 -9.39 8.01
C THR A 177 -3.93 -10.26 8.73
N HIS A 178 -3.18 -9.68 9.67
CA HIS A 178 -2.13 -10.38 10.40
C HIS A 178 -2.70 -11.35 11.42
N MET A 179 -3.74 -10.94 12.14
CA MET A 179 -4.46 -11.82 13.05
C MET A 179 -5.01 -13.03 12.31
N LEU A 180 -5.58 -12.83 11.12
CA LEU A 180 -6.09 -13.90 10.28
C LEU A 180 -4.97 -14.82 9.81
N GLN A 181 -3.86 -14.28 9.32
CA GLN A 181 -2.71 -15.07 8.88
C GLN A 181 -2.14 -15.93 10.03
N TRP A 182 -2.03 -15.36 11.24
CA TRP A 182 -1.62 -16.10 12.42
C TRP A 182 -2.63 -17.20 12.78
N ALA A 183 -3.93 -16.89 12.81
CA ALA A 183 -4.98 -17.86 13.13
C ALA A 183 -5.02 -19.02 12.11
N LEU A 184 -4.91 -18.72 10.82
CA LEU A 184 -4.84 -19.73 9.75
C LEU A 184 -3.64 -20.64 9.94
N ARG A 185 -2.46 -20.11 10.28
CA ARG A 185 -1.27 -20.93 10.55
C ARG A 185 -1.40 -21.77 11.83
N SER A 186 -2.05 -21.23 12.86
CA SER A 186 -2.29 -21.96 14.11
C SER A 186 -3.28 -23.12 13.93
N VAL A 187 -4.32 -22.94 13.12
CA VAL A 187 -5.36 -23.96 12.90
C VAL A 187 -5.00 -24.93 11.77
N LEU A 188 -4.58 -24.42 10.62
CA LEU A 188 -4.36 -25.22 9.42
C LEU A 188 -2.90 -25.66 9.26
N GLY A 189 -1.97 -25.07 10.01
CA GLY A 189 -0.54 -25.40 9.97
C GLY A 189 0.32 -24.40 9.19
N ASN A 190 1.63 -24.49 9.41
CA ASN A 190 2.64 -23.56 8.89
C ASN A 190 2.82 -23.59 7.35
N HIS A 191 2.22 -24.56 6.65
CA HIS A 191 2.27 -24.62 5.18
C HIS A 191 1.33 -23.62 4.51
N VAL A 192 0.42 -22.98 5.27
CA VAL A 192 -0.40 -21.88 4.74
C VAL A 192 0.51 -20.71 4.38
N LYS A 193 0.50 -20.35 3.10
CA LYS A 193 1.19 -19.19 2.58
C LYS A 193 0.20 -18.22 1.97
N GLN A 194 0.37 -16.94 2.30
CA GLN A 194 -0.33 -15.85 1.65
C GLN A 194 -0.01 -15.86 0.15
N ALA A 195 -1.07 -15.75 -0.66
CA ALA A 195 -1.01 -15.66 -2.11
C ALA A 195 -1.42 -14.26 -2.61
N GLY A 196 -2.09 -13.47 -1.77
CA GLY A 196 -2.56 -12.12 -2.08
C GLY A 196 -3.27 -11.49 -0.88
N SER A 197 -3.34 -10.16 -0.85
CA SER A 197 -4.14 -9.41 0.13
C SER A 197 -4.67 -8.14 -0.54
N LEU A 198 -5.87 -7.72 -0.13
CA LEU A 198 -6.43 -6.41 -0.43
C LEU A 198 -7.01 -5.85 0.86
N VAL A 199 -6.53 -4.70 1.29
CA VAL A 199 -6.91 -4.01 2.51
C VAL A 199 -7.36 -2.62 2.12
N THR A 200 -8.67 -2.39 2.18
CA THR A 200 -9.29 -1.08 1.95
C THR A 200 -9.99 -0.65 3.24
N PRO A 201 -10.49 0.60 3.34
CA PRO A 201 -11.35 1.00 4.46
C PRO A 201 -12.59 0.10 4.62
N GLU A 202 -13.16 -0.37 3.51
CA GLU A 202 -14.43 -1.10 3.46
C GLU A 202 -14.29 -2.62 3.61
N LEU A 203 -13.15 -3.20 3.20
CA LEU A 203 -12.98 -4.65 3.21
C LEU A 203 -11.54 -5.11 3.41
N LEU A 204 -11.43 -6.34 3.90
CA LEU A 204 -10.21 -7.14 3.89
C LEU A 204 -10.45 -8.40 3.05
N ARG A 205 -9.63 -8.58 2.00
CA ARG A 205 -9.51 -9.84 1.25
C ARG A 205 -8.16 -10.48 1.55
N PHE A 206 -8.18 -11.75 1.92
CA PHE A 206 -6.98 -12.52 2.17
C PHE A 206 -6.99 -13.80 1.34
N ASP A 207 -5.99 -13.92 0.47
CA ASP A 207 -5.85 -15.07 -0.41
C ASP A 207 -4.72 -15.94 0.13
N PHE A 208 -4.97 -17.25 0.29
CA PHE A 208 -3.95 -18.17 0.78
C PHE A 208 -3.99 -19.51 0.04
N SER A 209 -2.84 -20.17 0.04
CA SER A 209 -2.67 -21.51 -0.53
C SER A 209 -2.78 -22.57 0.56
N HIS A 210 -3.57 -23.61 0.30
CA HIS A 210 -3.74 -24.75 1.19
C HIS A 210 -3.78 -26.06 0.41
N ARG A 211 -3.18 -27.12 0.98
CA ARG A 211 -2.96 -28.41 0.30
C ARG A 211 -4.01 -29.48 0.62
N ILE A 212 -5.01 -29.19 1.46
CA ILE A 212 -6.01 -30.20 1.88
C ILE A 212 -7.34 -29.96 1.17
N ARG A 213 -7.89 -31.05 0.63
CA ARG A 213 -9.14 -31.10 -0.12
C ARG A 213 -10.32 -31.24 0.86
N GLY A 214 -11.18 -30.22 0.91
CA GLY A 214 -12.50 -30.25 1.56
C GLY A 214 -12.49 -30.08 3.08
N PHE A 215 -12.43 -28.84 3.58
CA PHE A 215 -12.78 -28.54 4.99
C PHE A 215 -12.96 -27.04 5.28
N LEU A 216 -13.86 -26.33 4.59
CA LEU A 216 -14.07 -24.88 4.87
C LEU A 216 -15.54 -24.45 4.94
N SER A 217 -16.49 -25.36 5.20
CA SER A 217 -17.91 -24.99 5.31
C SER A 217 -18.36 -24.59 6.73
N HIS A 218 -17.51 -24.71 7.76
CA HIS A 218 -17.95 -24.56 9.16
C HIS A 218 -17.17 -23.54 10.01
N LEU A 219 -16.24 -22.77 9.43
CA LEU A 219 -15.45 -21.81 10.21
C LEU A 219 -15.80 -20.36 9.84
N LEU A 220 -16.34 -19.68 10.85
CA LEU A 220 -16.46 -18.23 11.03
C LEU A 220 -17.78 -17.59 10.55
N TRP A 221 -18.64 -17.30 11.53
CA TRP A 221 -19.81 -16.41 11.40
C TRP A 221 -19.35 -15.04 10.87
N GLY A 222 -19.84 -14.62 9.69
CA GLY A 222 -19.53 -13.33 9.06
C GLY A 222 -18.49 -13.36 7.94
N ALA A 223 -17.82 -14.49 7.70
CA ALA A 223 -16.82 -14.61 6.63
C ALA A 223 -17.38 -15.36 5.42
N SER A 224 -17.25 -14.79 4.21
CA SER A 224 -17.52 -15.54 2.98
C SER A 224 -16.23 -16.18 2.49
N ILE A 225 -16.15 -17.51 2.58
CA ILE A 225 -15.05 -18.31 2.01
C ILE A 225 -15.45 -18.75 0.60
N PHE A 226 -14.66 -18.36 -0.40
CA PHE A 226 -14.80 -18.86 -1.76
C PHE A 226 -13.57 -19.69 -2.14
N GLU A 227 -13.76 -20.97 -2.44
CA GLU A 227 -12.70 -21.83 -2.99
C GLU A 227 -12.80 -21.82 -4.52
N LYS A 228 -11.77 -21.30 -5.21
CA LYS A 228 -11.73 -21.27 -6.68
C LYS A 228 -10.89 -22.45 -7.16
N ARG A 229 -11.53 -23.43 -7.82
CA ARG A 229 -10.86 -24.61 -8.38
C ARG A 229 -10.20 -24.25 -9.72
N GLY A 230 -8.91 -24.50 -9.85
CA GLY A 230 -8.22 -24.44 -11.14
C GLY A 230 -8.44 -25.75 -11.91
N ASP A 231 -8.94 -25.66 -13.14
CA ASP A 231 -9.18 -26.81 -14.01
C ASP A 231 -7.91 -27.16 -14.79
N HIS A 232 -6.94 -27.77 -14.12
CA HIS A 232 -5.83 -28.44 -14.79
C HIS A 232 -5.45 -29.71 -14.03
N GLN A 233 -5.51 -30.84 -14.72
CA GLN A 233 -5.08 -32.15 -14.24
C GLN A 233 -3.57 -32.16 -13.94
N ASN A 234 -3.13 -31.59 -12.81
CA ASN A 234 -2.03 -32.13 -11.98
C ASN A 234 -1.71 -31.32 -10.70
N ASP A 235 -2.34 -30.17 -10.43
CA ASP A 235 -1.88 -29.33 -9.32
C ASP A 235 -2.63 -29.58 -8.00
N ARG A 236 -1.92 -30.11 -6.99
CA ARG A 236 -2.42 -30.41 -5.63
C ARG A 236 -2.53 -29.14 -4.74
N LEU A 237 -2.94 -28.01 -5.31
CA LEU A 237 -3.02 -26.73 -4.61
C LEU A 237 -4.40 -26.10 -4.82
N SER A 238 -5.18 -25.98 -3.74
CA SER A 238 -6.39 -25.15 -3.73
C SER A 238 -6.00 -23.70 -3.43
N LYS A 239 -6.51 -22.74 -4.23
CA LYS A 239 -6.51 -21.32 -3.88
C LYS A 239 -7.79 -21.00 -3.11
N CYS A 240 -7.64 -20.59 -1.87
CA CYS A 240 -8.75 -20.20 -1.00
C CYS A 240 -8.80 -18.67 -0.90
N LEU A 241 -10.00 -18.12 -1.05
CA LEU A 241 -10.29 -16.70 -0.89
C LEU A 241 -11.10 -16.51 0.39
N LEU A 242 -10.61 -15.69 1.32
CA LEU A 242 -11.41 -15.18 2.42
C LEU A 242 -11.70 -13.71 2.18
N SER A 243 -12.97 -13.32 2.18
CA SER A 243 -13.38 -11.92 2.19
C SER A 243 -14.13 -11.64 3.48
N LEU A 244 -13.62 -10.67 4.25
CA LEU A 244 -14.24 -10.14 5.44
C LEU A 244 -14.71 -8.72 5.14
N ARG A 245 -16.01 -8.47 5.28
CA ARG A 245 -16.57 -7.12 5.36
C ARG A 245 -16.98 -6.87 6.80
N PHE A 246 -16.47 -5.80 7.38
CA PHE A 246 -16.86 -5.37 8.71
C PHE A 246 -17.96 -4.31 8.56
N ASP A 247 -19.21 -4.77 8.42
CA ASP A 247 -20.37 -3.87 8.45
C ASP A 247 -20.58 -3.40 9.90
N GLY A 248 -19.95 -2.27 10.27
CA GLY A 248 -20.34 -1.48 11.45
C GLY A 248 -20.03 -2.08 12.83
N LEU A 249 -18.97 -2.86 13.00
CA LEU A 249 -18.50 -3.30 14.32
C LEU A 249 -17.14 -2.69 14.66
N PHE A 250 -17.19 -1.57 15.41
CA PHE A 250 -16.29 -1.06 16.47
C PHE A 250 -16.35 0.47 16.54
#